data_AF-A1DKT0-F1
#
_entry.id   AF-A1DKT0-F1
#
_cell.length_a   1.000
_cell.length_b   1.000
_cell.length_c   1.000
_cell.angle_alpha   90.00
_cell.angle_beta   90.00
_cell.angle_gamma   90.00
#
_symmetry.space_group_name_H-M   'P 1'
#
loop_
_entity.id
_entity.type
_entity.pdbx_description
1 polymer ?
#
loop_
_entity_poly.entity_id
_entity_poly.type
_entity_poly.pdbx_seq_one_letter_code
_entity_poly.pdbx_strand_id
1 'polypeptide(L)'
;MSEVFDFEQVYRDVENIEPLTKKDILEFLNQYIHPSSSTRAKLSIHLIARASTGTSAAAGDWAAAWENPDASVLRENQDVVVVNGHEPSVSSAKIPVKVENVKEWKAGLHLSAAATPVKGLTEFEEFGSKSRSAFSSPSSARY
;
A
#
# COMPACT_ATOMS: atom_id res chain seq x y z
N MET A 1 -12.18 -1.11 6.75
CA MET A 1 -11.90 -2.55 6.56
C MET A 1 -13.13 -3.44 6.77
N SER A 2 -14.18 -3.01 7.50
CA SER A 2 -15.41 -3.79 7.67
C SER A 2 -16.36 -3.78 6.46
N GLU A 3 -16.12 -2.94 5.47
CA GLU A 3 -17.01 -2.74 4.30
C GLU A 3 -17.06 -3.95 3.35
N VAL A 4 -16.11 -4.87 3.47
CA VAL A 4 -16.00 -6.08 2.62
C VAL A 4 -16.78 -7.26 3.22
N PHE A 5 -17.21 -7.18 4.49
CA PHE A 5 -17.92 -8.24 5.22
C PHE A 5 -17.30 -9.64 5.06
N ASP A 6 -15.97 -9.68 5.04
CA ASP A 6 -15.22 -10.92 4.91
C ASP A 6 -14.69 -11.39 6.28
N PHE A 7 -15.44 -12.29 6.92
CA PHE A 7 -15.07 -12.90 8.19
C PHE A 7 -14.14 -14.11 8.06
N GLU A 8 -13.96 -14.62 6.85
CA GLU A 8 -13.21 -15.85 6.55
C GLU A 8 -11.91 -15.56 5.80
N GLN A 9 -11.56 -14.29 5.66
CA GLN A 9 -10.41 -13.81 4.88
C GLN A 9 -9.12 -14.56 5.25
N VAL A 10 -8.90 -14.80 6.55
CA VAL A 10 -7.70 -15.50 7.04
C VAL A 10 -7.59 -16.92 6.45
N TYR A 11 -8.70 -17.67 6.41
CA TYR A 11 -8.70 -19.03 5.87
C TYR A 11 -8.46 -19.02 4.35
N ARG A 12 -9.12 -18.10 3.63
CA ARG A 12 -8.91 -17.95 2.18
C ARG A 12 -7.52 -17.46 1.81
N ASP A 13 -6.95 -16.55 2.60
CA ASP A 13 -5.60 -16.06 2.36
C ASP A 13 -4.59 -17.20 2.50
N VAL A 14 -4.75 -18.09 3.50
CA VAL A 14 -3.89 -19.29 3.65
C VAL A 14 -3.98 -20.19 2.42
N GLU A 15 -5.20 -20.51 1.96
CA GLU A 15 -5.43 -21.34 0.77
C GLU A 15 -4.76 -20.75 -0.49
N ASN A 16 -4.72 -19.42 -0.61
CA ASN A 16 -4.11 -18.74 -1.76
C ASN A 16 -2.59 -18.56 -1.64
N ILE A 17 -2.06 -18.43 -0.41
CA ILE A 17 -0.62 -18.20 -0.17
C ILE A 17 0.17 -19.52 -0.20
N GLU A 18 -0.41 -20.62 0.28
CA GLU A 18 0.24 -21.94 0.34
C GLU A 18 0.82 -22.43 -1.00
N PRO A 19 0.13 -22.32 -2.15
CA PRO A 19 0.67 -22.78 -3.43
C PRO A 19 1.71 -21.83 -4.06
N LEU A 20 1.94 -20.64 -3.51
CA LEU A 20 2.83 -19.64 -4.12
C LEU A 20 4.28 -20.12 -4.14
N THR A 21 4.90 -20.06 -5.31
CA THR A 21 6.29 -20.44 -5.48
C THR A 21 7.22 -19.22 -5.42
N LYS A 22 8.51 -19.47 -5.17
CA LYS A 22 9.55 -18.42 -5.24
C LYS A 22 9.55 -17.71 -6.61
N LYS A 23 9.25 -18.43 -7.69
CA LYS A 23 9.20 -17.86 -9.04
C LYS A 23 8.09 -16.81 -9.14
N ASP A 24 6.92 -17.10 -8.60
CA ASP A 24 5.75 -16.20 -8.64
C ASP A 24 6.05 -14.90 -7.89
N ILE A 25 6.73 -15.00 -6.74
CA ILE A 25 7.17 -13.82 -5.97
C ILE A 25 8.21 -13.01 -6.74
N LEU A 26 9.17 -13.66 -7.41
CA LEU A 26 10.16 -12.96 -8.23
C LEU A 26 9.52 -12.25 -9.43
N GLU A 27 8.55 -12.88 -10.09
CA GLU A 27 7.79 -12.28 -11.18
C GLU A 27 6.99 -11.07 -10.69
N PHE A 28 6.30 -11.20 -9.55
CA PHE A 28 5.61 -10.08 -8.90
C PHE A 28 6.56 -8.91 -8.59
N LEU A 29 7.72 -9.18 -7.99
CA LEU A 29 8.73 -8.15 -7.66
C LEU A 29 9.24 -7.46 -8.92
N ASN A 30 9.56 -8.23 -9.96
CA ASN A 30 10.04 -7.71 -11.23
C ASN A 30 8.96 -6.88 -11.95
N GLN A 31 7.70 -7.27 -11.86
CA GLN A 31 6.60 -6.55 -12.46
C GLN A 31 6.24 -5.27 -11.69
N TYR A 32 6.10 -5.30 -10.36
CA TYR A 32 5.50 -4.16 -9.65
C TYR A 32 6.49 -3.28 -8.88
N ILE A 33 7.67 -3.82 -8.50
CA ILE A 33 8.59 -3.13 -7.57
C ILE A 33 9.92 -2.76 -8.24
N HIS A 34 10.41 -3.56 -9.18
CA HIS A 34 11.72 -3.38 -9.80
C HIS A 34 11.85 -2.01 -10.51
N PRO A 35 12.93 -1.23 -10.28
CA PRO A 35 13.07 0.13 -10.80
C PRO A 35 12.88 0.29 -12.31
N SER A 36 13.29 -0.71 -13.09
CA SER A 36 13.16 -0.72 -14.55
C SER A 36 11.79 -1.17 -15.05
N SER A 37 10.86 -1.55 -14.17
CA SER A 37 9.53 -1.97 -14.58
C SER A 37 8.66 -0.80 -15.03
N SER A 38 7.89 -1.02 -16.09
CA SER A 38 6.93 -0.06 -16.62
C SER A 38 5.66 0.09 -15.77
N THR A 39 5.25 -0.94 -15.03
CA THR A 39 4.05 -0.90 -14.17
C THR A 39 4.33 -0.44 -12.74
N ARG A 40 5.58 -0.10 -12.44
CA ARG A 40 5.98 0.39 -11.13
C ARG A 40 5.40 1.78 -10.85
N ALA A 41 4.54 1.87 -9.83
CA ALA A 41 4.06 3.14 -9.29
C ALA A 41 4.73 3.44 -7.94
N LYS A 42 5.37 4.61 -7.80
CA LYS A 42 6.04 5.04 -6.55
C LYS A 42 5.60 6.45 -6.17
N LEU A 43 5.21 6.63 -4.92
CA LEU A 43 5.03 7.92 -4.27
C LEU A 43 6.06 8.05 -3.14
N SER A 44 6.67 9.22 -2.97
CA SER A 44 7.62 9.48 -1.89
C SER A 44 7.23 10.77 -1.18
N ILE A 45 7.17 10.70 0.15
CA ILE A 45 6.81 11.82 1.02
C ILE A 45 8.03 12.11 1.88
N HIS A 46 8.61 13.29 1.71
CA HIS A 46 9.78 13.72 2.45
C HIS A 46 9.36 14.72 3.53
N LEU A 47 9.54 14.35 4.80
CA LEU A 47 9.26 15.21 5.95
C LEU A 47 10.58 15.89 6.37
N ILE A 48 10.60 17.22 6.36
CA ILE A 48 11.79 18.01 6.67
C ILE A 48 11.76 18.38 8.16
N ALA A 49 12.84 18.04 8.88
CA ALA A 49 12.97 18.37 10.31
C ALA A 49 13.14 19.89 10.52
N ARG A 50 12.58 20.42 11.61
CA ARG A 50 12.58 21.88 11.88
C ARG A 50 13.98 22.52 11.93
N ALA A 51 14.98 21.76 12.38
CA ALA A 51 16.36 22.24 12.49
C ALA A 51 17.18 22.14 11.19
N SER A 52 16.61 21.58 10.11
CA SER A 52 17.33 21.33 8.86
C SER A 52 17.29 22.50 7.85
N THR A 53 16.80 23.66 8.28
CA THR A 53 16.75 24.90 7.49
C THR A 53 18.12 25.57 7.44
N GLY A 54 19.02 25.06 6.61
CA GLY A 54 20.31 25.71 6.34
C GLY A 54 20.89 25.33 4.99
N THR A 55 20.79 24.06 4.60
CA THR A 55 21.41 23.57 3.36
C THR A 55 20.62 22.46 2.65
N SER A 56 19.67 21.81 3.34
CA SER A 56 18.86 20.73 2.75
C SER A 56 17.53 21.22 2.14
N ALA A 57 17.02 22.37 2.58
CA ALA A 57 15.76 22.94 2.08
C ALA A 57 15.89 23.64 0.71
N ALA A 58 17.12 23.96 0.28
CA ALA A 58 17.42 24.58 -1.01
C ALA A 58 17.81 23.58 -2.11
N ALA A 59 17.62 22.27 -1.89
CA ALA A 59 17.58 21.27 -2.97
C ALA A 59 16.23 21.35 -3.73
N GLY A 60 15.80 22.59 -4.00
CA GLY A 60 14.54 22.96 -4.62
C GLY A 60 14.58 22.91 -6.14
N ASP A 61 15.63 22.38 -6.75
CA ASP A 61 15.72 22.13 -8.19
C ASP A 61 16.44 20.80 -8.44
N TRP A 62 15.67 19.72 -8.52
CA TRP A 62 16.17 18.42 -8.99
C TRP A 62 16.49 18.43 -10.50
N ALA A 63 16.24 19.55 -11.19
CA ALA A 63 16.44 19.72 -12.62
C ALA A 63 17.82 20.26 -13.03
N ALA A 64 18.68 20.67 -12.09
CA ALA A 64 19.99 21.28 -12.41
C ALA A 64 21.21 20.38 -12.12
N ALA A 65 21.02 19.10 -11.81
CA ALA A 65 22.13 18.20 -11.45
C ALA A 65 22.75 17.43 -12.63
N TRP A 66 22.25 17.62 -13.87
CA TRP A 66 22.76 16.89 -15.05
C TRP A 66 23.62 17.76 -16.00
N GLU A 67 23.91 18.99 -15.62
CA GLU A 67 24.92 19.83 -16.30
C GLU A 67 25.91 20.44 -15.29
N ASN A 68 26.61 19.61 -14.52
CA ASN A 68 27.86 20.06 -13.90
C ASN A 68 28.85 18.88 -13.74
N PRO A 69 30.02 18.90 -14.40
CA PRO A 69 30.98 17.78 -14.36
C PRO A 69 31.69 17.57 -13.01
N ASP A 70 31.38 18.34 -11.96
CA ASP A 70 32.09 18.31 -10.67
C ASP A 70 31.35 17.55 -9.54
N ALA A 71 30.32 16.77 -9.86
CA ALA A 71 29.63 15.90 -8.89
C ALA A 71 30.44 14.64 -8.50
N SER A 72 31.73 14.58 -8.82
CA SER A 72 32.65 13.51 -8.44
C SER A 72 33.19 13.61 -7.01
N VAL A 73 32.98 14.72 -6.29
CA VAL A 73 33.73 15.00 -5.04
C VAL A 73 32.97 14.66 -3.74
N LEU A 74 31.70 14.24 -3.77
CA LEU A 74 30.96 13.83 -2.55
C LEU A 74 30.57 12.35 -2.54
N ARG A 75 31.48 11.48 -3.00
CA ARG A 75 31.39 10.03 -2.76
C ARG A 75 32.64 9.52 -2.05
N GLU A 76 32.99 10.19 -0.97
CA GLU A 76 34.03 9.72 -0.05
C GLU A 76 33.38 9.54 1.33
N ASN A 77 33.43 8.30 1.83
CA ASN A 77 32.98 7.81 3.16
C ASN A 77 31.54 7.30 3.30
N GLN A 78 31.13 6.32 2.50
CA GLN A 78 30.33 5.22 3.04
C GLN A 78 31.22 4.00 3.21
N ASP A 79 31.62 3.77 4.45
CA ASP A 79 32.41 2.61 4.86
C ASP A 79 31.69 1.32 4.47
N VAL A 80 32.41 0.49 3.76
CA VAL A 80 31.97 -0.76 3.17
C VAL A 80 32.06 -1.85 4.23
N VAL A 81 30.93 -2.35 4.73
CA VAL A 81 30.86 -3.68 5.34
C VAL A 81 30.19 -4.61 4.33
N VAL A 82 31.03 -5.32 3.58
CA VAL A 82 30.64 -6.38 2.64
C VAL A 82 30.11 -7.57 3.43
N VAL A 83 28.81 -7.85 3.34
CA VAL A 83 28.30 -9.22 3.48
C VAL A 83 27.30 -9.46 2.35
N ASN A 84 27.74 -10.27 1.38
CA ASN A 84 27.07 -10.77 0.19
C ASN A 84 27.00 -9.85 -1.04
N GLY A 85 27.81 -10.21 -2.05
CA GLY A 85 28.03 -9.50 -3.32
C GLY A 85 26.81 -9.42 -4.24
N HIS A 86 25.95 -8.45 -3.98
CA HIS A 86 25.05 -7.91 -5.00
C HIS A 86 25.61 -6.56 -5.45
N GLU A 87 26.18 -6.52 -6.66
CA GLU A 87 26.50 -5.28 -7.37
C GLU A 87 25.29 -4.34 -7.30
N PRO A 88 25.40 -3.11 -6.75
CA PRO A 88 24.33 -2.14 -6.83
C PRO A 88 24.26 -1.67 -8.28
N SER A 89 23.51 -2.40 -9.10
CA SER A 89 23.12 -1.96 -10.44
C SER A 89 22.19 -0.76 -10.27
N VAL A 90 22.79 0.43 -10.23
CA VAL A 90 22.08 1.69 -10.13
C VAL A 90 21.41 1.91 -11.49
N SER A 91 20.21 1.36 -11.65
CA SER A 91 19.36 1.61 -12.82
C SER A 91 19.24 3.12 -13.04
N SER A 92 19.33 3.58 -14.29
CA SER A 92 19.20 4.99 -14.66
C SER A 92 18.01 5.62 -13.95
N ALA A 93 18.27 6.54 -13.03
CA ALA A 93 17.26 7.05 -12.10
C ALA A 93 16.26 7.92 -12.87
N LYS A 94 15.00 7.47 -12.97
CA LYS A 94 13.91 8.28 -13.51
C LYS A 94 13.73 9.51 -12.62
N ILE A 95 13.74 10.68 -13.23
CA ILE A 95 13.69 11.94 -12.52
C ILE A 95 12.29 12.11 -11.86
N PRO A 96 12.20 12.36 -10.54
CA PRO A 96 10.93 12.43 -9.83
C PRO A 96 10.16 13.72 -10.14
N VAL A 97 8.85 13.64 -10.32
CA VAL A 97 7.98 14.81 -10.51
C VAL A 97 7.54 15.33 -9.14
N LYS A 98 7.93 16.56 -8.79
CA LYS A 98 7.53 17.22 -7.54
C LYS A 98 6.06 17.62 -7.58
N VAL A 99 5.33 17.34 -6.51
CA VAL A 99 3.92 17.72 -6.36
C VAL A 99 3.85 19.05 -5.60
N GLU A 100 3.51 20.13 -6.30
CA GLU A 100 3.30 21.46 -5.69
C GLU A 100 1.86 21.65 -5.22
N ASN A 101 0.88 21.31 -6.06
CA ASN A 101 -0.54 21.40 -5.73
C ASN A 101 -1.19 20.00 -5.66
N VAL A 102 -1.55 19.58 -4.45
CA VAL A 102 -2.16 18.27 -4.19
C VAL A 102 -3.52 18.12 -4.86
N LYS A 103 -4.31 19.19 -4.99
CA LYS A 103 -5.66 19.11 -5.58
C LYS A 103 -5.59 18.83 -7.09
N GLU A 104 -4.75 19.59 -7.79
CA GLU A 104 -4.51 19.39 -9.22
C GLU A 104 -3.90 18.01 -9.49
N TRP A 105 -2.90 17.63 -8.68
CA TRP A 105 -2.29 16.31 -8.79
C TRP A 105 -3.31 15.18 -8.61
N LYS A 106 -4.17 15.24 -7.58
CA LYS A 106 -5.22 14.24 -7.36
C LYS A 106 -6.27 14.23 -8.48
N ALA A 107 -6.66 15.40 -8.99
CA ALA A 107 -7.65 15.52 -10.06
C ALA A 107 -7.16 14.93 -11.39
N GLY A 108 -5.84 14.90 -11.62
CA GLY A 108 -5.23 14.30 -12.81
C GLY A 108 -5.00 12.79 -12.73
N LEU A 109 -5.33 12.13 -11.60
CA LEU A 109 -5.15 10.70 -11.44
C LEU A 109 -6.45 9.92 -11.68
N HIS A 110 -6.30 8.73 -12.25
CA HIS A 110 -7.40 7.77 -12.30
C HIS A 110 -7.74 7.25 -10.89
N LEU A 111 -9.02 7.07 -10.63
CA LEU A 111 -9.52 6.46 -9.40
C LEU A 111 -9.65 4.95 -9.59
N SER A 112 -9.28 4.19 -8.56
CA SER A 112 -9.57 2.75 -8.51
C SER A 112 -11.02 2.50 -8.10
N ALA A 113 -11.57 1.36 -8.51
CA ALA A 113 -12.86 0.92 -8.03
C ALA A 113 -12.87 0.78 -6.49
N ALA A 114 -14.03 1.03 -5.89
CA ALA A 114 -14.23 0.81 -4.46
C ALA A 114 -14.27 -0.70 -4.15
N ALA A 115 -13.96 -1.05 -2.90
CA ALA A 115 -14.09 -2.42 -2.44
C ALA A 115 -15.57 -2.86 -2.48
N THR A 116 -15.82 -4.10 -2.91
CA THR A 116 -17.15 -4.70 -2.94
C THR A 116 -17.32 -5.70 -1.81
N PRO A 117 -18.50 -5.78 -1.18
CA PRO A 117 -18.76 -6.75 -0.12
C PRO A 117 -18.75 -8.19 -0.66
N VAL A 118 -18.09 -9.09 0.06
CA VAL A 118 -18.04 -10.53 -0.26
C VAL A 118 -19.33 -11.22 0.18
N LYS A 119 -19.86 -10.84 1.35
CA LYS A 119 -21.13 -11.34 1.88
C LYS A 119 -22.17 -10.22 1.90
N GLY A 120 -23.41 -10.55 1.49
CA GLY A 120 -24.52 -9.60 1.51
C GLY A 120 -25.02 -9.33 2.93
N LEU A 121 -25.42 -8.10 3.22
CA LEU A 121 -25.95 -7.70 4.54
C LEU A 121 -27.15 -8.56 5.00
N THR A 122 -27.94 -9.09 4.05
CA THR A 122 -29.09 -9.96 4.30
C THR A 122 -28.72 -11.27 5.00
N GLU A 123 -27.49 -11.76 4.87
CA GLU A 123 -27.01 -12.97 5.57
C GLU A 123 -26.92 -12.75 7.10
N PHE A 124 -26.80 -11.50 7.55
CA PHE A 124 -26.57 -11.17 8.96
C PHE A 124 -27.81 -10.63 9.69
N GLU A 125 -28.92 -10.37 8.99
CA GLU A 125 -30.17 -9.85 9.57
C GLU A 125 -31.02 -10.93 10.27
N GLU A 126 -30.71 -12.22 10.10
CA GLU A 126 -31.53 -13.34 10.60
C GLU A 126 -31.61 -13.42 12.14
N PHE A 127 -30.73 -12.74 12.87
CA PHE A 127 -30.68 -12.81 14.34
C PHE A 127 -31.60 -11.82 15.08
N GLY A 128 -32.29 -10.92 14.37
CA GLY A 128 -33.06 -9.82 14.98
C GLY A 128 -34.52 -10.09 15.36
N SER A 129 -35.13 -11.21 14.91
CA SER A 129 -36.60 -11.33 14.91
C SER A 129 -37.23 -12.37 15.83
N LYS A 130 -36.48 -13.02 16.75
CA LYS A 130 -37.07 -14.06 17.62
C LYS A 130 -36.95 -13.77 19.11
N SER A 131 -37.55 -12.67 19.54
CA SER A 131 -38.02 -12.52 20.92
C SER A 131 -39.28 -11.66 20.95
N ARG A 132 -40.46 -12.27 20.74
CA ARG A 132 -41.70 -11.83 21.39
C ARG A 132 -42.84 -12.83 21.18
N SER A 133 -43.39 -13.24 22.34
CA SER A 133 -44.71 -13.82 22.60
C SER A 133 -45.12 -15.14 21.93
N ALA A 134 -45.00 -16.24 22.67
CA ALA A 134 -46.04 -17.27 22.74
C ALA A 134 -45.83 -18.20 23.96
N PHE A 135 -45.93 -17.67 25.18
CA PHE A 135 -46.30 -18.50 26.33
C PHE A 135 -47.80 -18.32 26.55
N SER A 136 -48.59 -19.07 25.77
CA SER A 136 -50.03 -19.19 25.94
C SER A 136 -50.29 -20.14 27.11
N SER A 137 -50.68 -19.60 28.27
CA SER A 137 -51.17 -20.37 29.42
C SER A 137 -52.46 -21.13 29.06
N PRO A 138 -52.58 -22.44 29.34
CA PRO A 138 -53.89 -23.07 29.38
C PRO A 138 -54.50 -22.88 30.77
N SER A 139 -55.61 -22.16 30.81
CA SER A 139 -56.56 -22.17 31.92
C SER A 139 -57.09 -23.60 32.11
N SER A 140 -56.96 -24.16 33.31
CA SER A 140 -57.67 -25.38 33.69
C SER A 140 -58.62 -25.07 34.85
N ALA A 141 -59.91 -25.11 34.53
CA ALA A 141 -61.01 -25.03 35.48
C ALA A 141 -61.55 -26.43 35.77
N ARG A 142 -62.00 -26.60 37.02
CA ARG A 142 -62.83 -27.68 37.61
C ARG A 142 -62.09 -28.94 38.09
N TYR A 143 -62.08 -29.15 39.40
CA TYR A 143 -63.19 -29.80 40.12
C TYR A 143 -63.30 -29.25 41.54
#